data_AF-A0A926IQN1-F1
#
_entry.id   AF-A0A926IQN1-F1
#
_cell.length_a   1.000
_cell.length_b   1.000
_cell.length_c   1.000
_cell.angle_alpha   90.00
_cell.angle_beta   90.00
_cell.angle_gamma   90.00
#
_symmetry.space_group_name_H-M   'P 1'
#
loop_
_entity.id
_entity.type
_entity.pdbx_description
1 polymer ?
#
loop_
_entity_poly.entity_id
_entity_poly.type
_entity_poly.pdbx_seq_one_letter_code
_entity_poly.pdbx_strand_id
1 'polypeptide(L)'
;MKKSTKLAIALLVVIVLLTVTYRVANKAPSQELTADAQMQEIITSGGCLRCHSANSDLPFYASWPVAGNIVMKDVAEGHRTFDMAEMVEALKAGKPVGKVALAKVEKVMMDGKMPLHQYYMVHWGSTTTGAKKEMALAWAKQHRLAHYANGLSAEEFANEPIRPIADSIPVDMRKVILGDLLYHDTRLSADNTVSCASCHGLNTGGVDNKQYSEGVGGQFGGVNAPTVYNAAYNFVQFWDGRAGTLAEQAAGPPLNPVEMACHSFDEIIAKLQQDENFSKAFTEVYPDGYSEKNITNAIEEFEKTLLTPNSRFDRYLKGDKKAINDVELAGYELFKKYDCATCHVGETLGGQSYELMGVKRDYFADRGLEMTEEDNGRFKQTKDDRDKHRFKVPGLRNIALTAPYFHDGSMKTMKEAVDYMAKYQMNLDLPEDELNKIVSFLETLTGEYKGKLLTNDNFKEL
;
A
#
# COMPACT_ATOMS: atom_id res chain seq x y z
N MET A 1 -32.93 21.24 56.13
CA MET A 1 -33.01 20.77 54.72
C MET A 1 -33.74 19.43 54.66
N LYS A 2 -34.74 19.30 53.79
CA LYS A 2 -35.41 18.01 53.54
C LYS A 2 -34.38 17.00 52.97
N LYS A 3 -34.56 15.71 53.26
CA LYS A 3 -33.66 14.62 52.79
C LYS A 3 -33.47 14.68 51.26
N SER A 4 -34.51 15.07 50.52
CA SER A 4 -34.48 15.33 49.08
C SER A 4 -33.52 16.46 48.66
N THR A 5 -33.41 17.54 49.43
CA THR A 5 -32.49 18.66 49.16
C THR A 5 -31.03 18.24 49.37
N LYS A 6 -30.74 17.41 50.38
CA LYS A 6 -29.38 16.87 50.60
C LYS A 6 -28.96 15.92 49.47
N LEU A 7 -29.87 15.05 49.02
CA LEU A 7 -29.65 14.16 47.88
C LEU A 7 -29.43 14.94 46.57
N ALA A 8 -30.21 15.99 46.32
CA ALA A 8 -30.03 16.84 45.13
C ALA A 8 -28.69 17.57 45.12
N ILE A 9 -28.24 18.12 46.26
CA ILE A 9 -26.93 18.77 46.37
C ILE A 9 -25.79 17.76 46.21
N ALA A 10 -25.88 16.58 46.83
CA ALA A 10 -24.87 15.53 46.69
C ALA A 10 -24.75 15.06 45.23
N LEU A 11 -25.88 14.85 44.55
CA LEU A 11 -25.92 14.49 43.14
C LEU A 11 -25.29 15.61 42.27
N LEU A 12 -25.60 16.87 42.55
CA LEU A 12 -25.03 18.01 41.82
C LEU A 12 -23.51 18.10 42.02
N VAL A 13 -23.00 17.90 43.24
CA VAL A 13 -21.55 17.86 43.53
C VAL A 13 -20.88 16.72 42.75
N VAL A 14 -21.49 15.53 42.71
CA VAL A 14 -20.99 14.41 41.91
C VAL A 14 -20.96 14.77 40.43
N ILE A 15 -22.04 15.32 39.87
CA ILE A 15 -22.10 15.73 38.46
C ILE A 15 -21.02 16.77 38.14
N VAL A 16 -20.84 17.78 38.99
CA VAL A 16 -19.80 18.81 38.81
C VAL A 16 -18.41 18.18 38.84
N LEU A 17 -18.12 17.32 39.82
CA LEU A 17 -16.84 16.62 39.91
C LEU A 17 -16.58 15.77 38.66
N LEU A 18 -17.55 14.96 38.24
CA LEU A 18 -17.46 14.14 37.03
C LEU A 18 -17.21 14.99 35.77
N THR A 19 -17.91 16.13 35.65
CA THR A 19 -17.75 17.05 34.52
C THR A 19 -16.36 17.70 34.52
N VAL A 20 -15.85 18.12 35.68
CA VAL A 20 -14.51 18.70 35.80
C VAL A 20 -13.44 17.65 35.50
N THR A 21 -13.54 16.45 36.06
CA THR A 21 -12.62 15.33 35.78
C THR A 21 -12.62 14.98 34.30
N TYR A 22 -13.80 14.90 33.67
CA TYR A 22 -13.92 14.66 32.23
C TYR A 22 -13.23 15.75 31.40
N ARG A 23 -13.44 17.03 31.73
CA ARG A 23 -12.81 18.16 31.02
C ARG A 23 -11.29 18.18 31.19
N VAL A 24 -10.79 17.91 32.39
CA VAL A 24 -9.35 17.86 32.67
C VAL A 24 -8.72 16.68 31.92
N ALA A 25 -9.35 15.51 31.94
CA ALA A 25 -8.86 14.32 31.26
C ALA A 25 -8.89 14.44 29.73
N ASN A 26 -9.78 15.27 29.17
CA ASN A 26 -9.95 15.45 27.73
C ASN A 26 -9.52 16.81 27.21
N LYS A 27 -8.63 17.49 27.93
CA LYS A 27 -8.05 18.74 27.46
C LYS A 27 -7.36 18.51 26.10
N ALA A 28 -7.63 19.38 25.14
CA ALA A 28 -6.93 19.35 23.86
C ALA A 28 -5.45 19.75 24.06
N PRO A 29 -4.53 19.27 23.20
CA PRO A 29 -3.15 19.72 23.20
C PRO A 29 -3.04 21.25 23.11
N SER A 30 -1.93 21.80 23.61
CA SER A 30 -1.68 23.25 23.53
C SER A 30 -1.54 23.71 22.07
N GLN A 31 -2.09 24.89 21.75
CA GLN A 31 -1.92 25.51 20.43
C GLN A 31 -0.49 25.98 20.18
N GLU A 32 0.33 26.13 21.22
CA GLU A 32 1.75 26.50 21.12
C GLU A 32 2.65 25.35 20.62
N LEU A 33 2.14 24.12 20.62
CA LEU A 33 2.85 22.96 20.11
C LEU A 33 2.79 22.92 18.59
N THR A 34 3.83 22.34 17.97
CA THR A 34 3.77 22.02 16.53
C THR A 34 2.65 21.01 16.25
N ALA A 35 2.15 20.99 15.01
CA ALA A 35 1.08 20.06 14.63
C ALA A 35 1.46 18.59 14.90
N ASP A 36 2.71 18.21 14.64
CA ASP A 36 3.21 16.86 14.95
C ASP A 36 3.26 16.58 16.46
N ALA A 37 3.66 17.55 17.28
CA ALA A 37 3.66 17.40 18.74
C ALA A 37 2.23 17.32 19.31
N GLN A 38 1.28 18.10 18.75
CA GLN A 38 -0.13 17.98 19.08
C GLN A 38 -0.67 16.59 18.74
N MET A 39 -0.31 16.05 17.57
CA MET A 39 -0.72 14.71 17.18
C MET A 39 -0.12 13.64 18.10
N GLN A 40 1.15 13.77 18.49
CA GLN A 40 1.78 12.88 19.48
C GLN A 40 1.05 12.89 20.83
N GLU A 41 0.63 14.07 21.32
CA GLU A 41 -0.18 14.18 22.53
C GLU A 41 -1.56 13.54 22.37
N ILE A 42 -2.22 13.67 21.21
CA ILE A 42 -3.50 13.02 20.92
C ILE A 42 -3.35 11.49 20.96
N ILE A 43 -2.32 10.94 20.33
CA ILE A 43 -2.05 9.49 20.31
C ILE A 43 -1.77 8.97 21.72
N THR A 44 -0.93 9.70 22.46
CA THR A 44 -0.49 9.30 23.80
C THR A 44 -1.63 9.39 24.81
N SER A 45 -2.33 10.53 24.85
CA SER A 45 -3.49 10.73 25.75
C SER A 45 -4.69 9.86 25.37
N GLY A 46 -4.85 9.55 24.09
CA GLY A 46 -5.81 8.57 23.57
C GLY A 46 -5.52 7.14 24.01
N GLY A 47 -4.28 6.85 24.43
CA GLY A 47 -3.83 5.50 24.72
C GLY A 47 -3.87 4.59 23.49
N CYS A 48 -3.73 5.13 22.28
CA CYS A 48 -3.85 4.38 21.03
C CYS A 48 -2.86 3.21 20.96
N LEU A 49 -1.65 3.40 21.49
CA LEU A 49 -0.59 2.39 21.51
C LEU A 49 -0.92 1.16 22.36
N ARG A 50 -1.95 1.22 23.23
CA ARG A 50 -2.40 0.05 24.00
C ARG A 50 -3.05 -1.03 23.14
N CYS A 51 -3.52 -0.69 21.94
CA CYS A 51 -4.05 -1.67 20.99
C CYS A 51 -3.29 -1.65 19.65
N HIS A 52 -2.52 -0.59 19.37
CA HIS A 52 -1.83 -0.39 18.10
C HIS A 52 -0.31 -0.46 18.22
N SER A 53 0.21 -1.20 19.20
CA SER A 53 1.65 -1.48 19.29
C SER A 53 1.91 -2.89 19.80
N ALA A 54 3.03 -3.46 19.39
CA ALA A 54 3.44 -4.80 19.80
C ALA A 54 3.61 -4.94 21.32
N ASN A 55 4.06 -3.88 21.99
CA ASN A 55 4.31 -3.83 23.42
C ASN A 55 3.24 -3.00 24.12
N SER A 56 2.02 -3.54 24.14
CA SER A 56 0.86 -2.86 24.72
C SER A 56 0.94 -2.83 26.26
N ASP A 57 0.98 -1.64 26.85
CA ASP A 57 0.83 -1.45 28.30
C ASP A 57 -0.65 -1.61 28.70
N LEU A 58 -1.01 -2.82 29.10
CA LEU A 58 -2.39 -3.22 29.37
C LEU A 58 -2.84 -2.80 30.77
N PRO A 59 -4.11 -2.41 30.94
CA PRO A 59 -4.65 -2.07 32.26
C PRO A 59 -4.70 -3.30 33.18
N PHE A 60 -4.66 -3.10 34.49
CA PHE A 60 -4.61 -4.19 35.48
C PHE A 60 -5.72 -5.25 35.34
N TYR A 61 -6.92 -4.84 34.89
CA TYR A 61 -8.07 -5.72 34.69
C TYR A 61 -7.99 -6.55 33.40
N ALA A 62 -6.97 -6.35 32.55
CA ALA A 62 -6.70 -7.23 31.41
C ALA A 62 -6.39 -8.67 31.85
N SER A 63 -6.05 -8.87 33.13
CA SER A 63 -5.87 -10.19 33.76
C SER A 63 -7.18 -10.84 34.25
N TRP A 64 -8.33 -10.14 34.18
CA TRP A 64 -9.59 -10.65 34.72
C TRP A 64 -10.32 -11.57 33.72
N PRO A 65 -11.02 -12.64 34.16
CA PRO A 65 -11.54 -13.68 33.26
C PRO A 65 -12.45 -13.22 32.12
N VAL A 66 -13.27 -12.17 32.33
CA VAL A 66 -14.21 -11.67 31.30
C VAL A 66 -13.65 -10.43 30.62
N ALA A 67 -13.22 -9.43 31.40
CA ALA A 67 -12.68 -8.19 30.86
C ALA A 67 -11.37 -8.39 30.09
N GLY A 68 -10.53 -9.32 30.55
CA GLY A 68 -9.26 -9.67 29.91
C GLY A 68 -9.43 -10.24 28.50
N ASN A 69 -10.38 -11.15 28.31
CA ASN A 69 -10.64 -11.71 26.98
C ASN A 69 -11.08 -10.64 25.97
N ILE A 70 -11.89 -9.68 26.39
CA ILE A 70 -12.32 -8.55 25.55
C ILE A 70 -11.13 -7.66 25.21
N VAL A 71 -10.35 -7.26 26.23
CA VAL A 71 -9.15 -6.43 26.02
C VAL A 71 -8.17 -7.10 25.07
N MET A 72 -7.85 -8.38 25.27
CA MET A 72 -6.92 -9.10 24.41
C MET A 72 -7.43 -9.24 22.97
N LYS A 73 -8.75 -9.40 22.78
CA LYS A 73 -9.37 -9.39 21.46
C LYS A 73 -9.20 -8.02 20.79
N ASP A 74 -9.53 -6.94 21.48
CA ASP A 74 -9.40 -5.58 20.95
C ASP A 74 -7.95 -5.22 20.62
N VAL A 75 -6.99 -5.66 21.44
CA VAL A 75 -5.55 -5.48 21.20
C VAL A 75 -5.13 -6.25 19.96
N ALA A 76 -5.54 -7.52 19.83
CA ALA A 76 -5.21 -8.33 18.67
C ALA A 76 -5.82 -7.75 17.39
N GLU A 77 -7.08 -7.30 17.41
CA GLU A 77 -7.75 -6.70 16.25
C GLU A 77 -7.17 -5.32 15.90
N GLY A 78 -6.88 -4.49 16.90
CA GLY A 78 -6.28 -3.17 16.74
C GLY A 78 -4.91 -3.27 16.07
N HIS A 79 -4.04 -4.13 16.61
CA HIS A 79 -2.68 -4.32 16.09
C HIS A 79 -2.70 -4.95 14.69
N ARG A 80 -3.60 -5.91 14.44
CA ARG A 80 -3.78 -6.49 13.10
C ARG A 80 -4.13 -5.44 12.06
N THR A 81 -5.04 -4.52 12.40
CA THR A 81 -5.53 -3.47 11.51
C THR A 81 -4.48 -2.37 11.28
N PHE A 82 -3.78 -1.97 12.33
CA PHE A 82 -2.78 -0.91 12.26
C PHE A 82 -1.76 -1.00 13.39
N ASP A 83 -0.49 -1.22 13.03
CA ASP A 83 0.65 -1.02 13.92
C ASP A 83 1.15 0.43 13.79
N MET A 84 1.06 1.19 14.88
CA MET A 84 1.44 2.61 14.93
C MET A 84 2.90 2.82 15.31
N ALA A 85 3.68 1.76 15.56
CA ALA A 85 5.06 1.90 16.03
C ALA A 85 5.91 2.78 15.10
N GLU A 86 5.93 2.50 13.79
CA GLU A 86 6.69 3.27 12.82
C GLU A 86 6.23 4.74 12.74
N MET A 87 4.91 4.97 12.76
CA MET A 87 4.33 6.30 12.75
C MET A 87 4.77 7.12 13.98
N VAL A 88 4.73 6.52 15.17
CA VAL A 88 5.11 7.22 16.40
C VAL A 88 6.60 7.51 16.44
N GLU A 89 7.44 6.58 15.99
CA GLU A 89 8.87 6.82 15.89
C GLU A 89 9.20 7.91 14.85
N ALA A 90 8.50 7.96 13.71
CA ALA A 90 8.63 9.02 12.73
C ALA A 90 8.29 10.39 13.34
N LEU A 91 7.15 10.50 14.04
CA LEU A 91 6.73 11.73 14.71
C LEU A 91 7.75 12.20 15.76
N LYS A 92 8.26 11.30 16.60
CA LYS A 92 9.28 11.63 17.60
C LYS A 92 10.58 12.10 16.96
N ALA A 93 10.96 11.51 15.83
CA ALA A 93 12.16 11.85 15.08
C ALA A 93 12.01 13.08 14.17
N GLY A 94 10.81 13.70 14.10
CA GLY A 94 10.53 14.78 13.16
C GLY A 94 10.63 14.37 11.70
N LYS A 95 10.38 13.09 11.41
CA LYS A 95 10.38 12.52 10.06
C LYS A 95 8.95 12.46 9.51
N PRO A 96 8.77 12.47 8.18
CA PRO A 96 7.47 12.29 7.56
C PRO A 96 6.81 10.97 7.98
N VAL A 97 5.53 11.02 8.37
CA VAL A 97 4.70 9.85 8.68
C VAL A 97 4.19 9.24 7.40
N GLY A 98 4.45 7.95 7.20
CA GLY A 98 4.07 7.21 5.99
C GLY A 98 2.62 7.45 5.53
N LYS A 99 2.44 7.53 4.19
CA LYS A 99 1.17 7.88 3.53
C LYS A 99 -0.02 7.04 4.02
N VAL A 100 0.18 5.73 4.24
CA VAL A 100 -0.83 4.79 4.72
C VAL A 100 -1.23 5.08 6.17
N ALA A 101 -0.26 5.27 7.07
CA ALA A 101 -0.52 5.63 8.45
C ALA A 101 -1.31 6.95 8.56
N LEU A 102 -0.90 7.95 7.77
CA LEU A 102 -1.58 9.24 7.67
C LEU A 102 -3.05 9.09 7.21
N ALA A 103 -3.28 8.32 6.15
CA ALA A 103 -4.63 8.06 5.61
C ALA A 103 -5.51 7.27 6.59
N LYS A 104 -4.97 6.24 7.26
CA LYS A 104 -5.68 5.48 8.30
C LYS A 104 -6.13 6.40 9.44
N VAL A 105 -5.24 7.25 9.95
CA VAL A 105 -5.56 8.20 11.03
C VAL A 105 -6.60 9.22 10.61
N GLU A 106 -6.44 9.86 9.44
CA GLU A 106 -7.43 10.80 8.93
C GLU A 106 -8.81 10.14 8.82
N LYS A 107 -8.87 8.94 8.23
CA LYS A 107 -10.13 8.23 8.00
C LYS A 107 -10.86 7.87 9.30
N VAL A 108 -10.16 7.31 10.30
CA VAL A 108 -10.82 6.97 11.58
C VAL A 108 -11.29 8.21 12.34
N MET A 109 -10.60 9.35 12.19
CA MET A 109 -10.99 10.63 12.78
C MET A 109 -12.22 11.21 12.05
N MET A 110 -12.25 11.15 10.72
CA MET A 110 -13.41 11.57 9.92
C MET A 110 -14.67 10.79 10.32
N ASP A 111 -14.55 9.47 10.38
CA ASP A 111 -15.68 8.58 10.68
C ASP A 111 -16.06 8.53 12.17
N GLY A 112 -15.18 9.01 13.06
CA GLY A 112 -15.38 8.89 14.51
C GLY A 112 -15.38 7.43 14.99
N LYS A 113 -14.72 6.54 14.26
CA LYS A 113 -14.62 5.10 14.57
C LYS A 113 -13.68 4.82 15.75
N MET A 114 -12.75 5.73 16.04
CA MET A 114 -11.73 5.54 17.07
C MET A 114 -11.59 6.72 18.05
N PRO A 115 -11.33 6.45 19.34
CA PRO A 115 -11.36 5.11 19.97
C PRO A 115 -12.77 4.50 20.03
N LEU A 116 -12.83 3.17 20.15
CA LEU A 116 -14.10 2.44 20.27
C LEU A 116 -14.94 2.97 21.44
N HIS A 117 -16.27 3.02 21.27
CA HIS A 117 -17.17 3.54 22.31
C HIS A 117 -17.01 2.82 23.66
N GLN A 118 -16.79 1.50 23.63
CA GLN A 118 -16.56 0.68 24.82
C GLN A 118 -15.28 1.06 25.55
N TYR A 119 -14.24 1.44 24.81
CA TYR A 119 -12.96 1.80 25.36
C TYR A 119 -13.02 3.12 26.13
N TYR A 120 -13.54 4.20 25.53
CA TYR A 120 -13.57 5.49 26.21
C TYR A 120 -14.64 5.59 27.30
N MET A 121 -15.60 4.65 27.41
CA MET A 121 -16.50 4.55 28.56
C MET A 121 -15.79 4.18 29.86
N VAL A 122 -14.68 3.44 29.77
CA VAL A 122 -13.83 3.06 30.92
C VAL A 122 -12.61 3.99 31.01
N HIS A 123 -12.14 4.50 29.88
CA HIS A 123 -10.99 5.41 29.80
C HIS A 123 -11.42 6.80 29.37
N TRP A 124 -12.06 7.57 30.26
CA TRP A 124 -12.66 8.85 29.85
C TRP A 124 -11.68 9.81 29.17
N GLY A 125 -10.39 9.80 29.55
CA GLY A 125 -9.35 10.64 28.93
C GLY A 125 -8.98 10.27 27.49
N SER A 126 -9.40 9.10 26.99
CA SER A 126 -9.16 8.68 25.61
C SER A 126 -10.19 9.24 24.63
N THR A 127 -11.18 10.02 25.09
CA THR A 127 -12.21 10.55 24.18
C THR A 127 -11.58 11.48 23.15
N THR A 128 -11.86 11.23 21.87
CA THR A 128 -11.59 12.18 20.78
C THR A 128 -12.67 13.26 20.79
N THR A 129 -12.44 14.34 21.53
CA THR A 129 -13.33 15.51 21.52
C THR A 129 -13.34 16.18 20.15
N GLY A 130 -14.33 17.04 19.89
CA GLY A 130 -14.39 17.82 18.64
C GLY A 130 -13.10 18.57 18.35
N ALA A 131 -12.50 19.20 19.37
CA ALA A 131 -11.21 19.89 19.25
C ALA A 131 -10.06 18.93 18.86
N LYS A 132 -9.94 17.77 19.52
CA LYS A 132 -8.90 16.77 19.16
C LYS A 132 -9.10 16.25 17.73
N LYS A 133 -10.35 16.01 17.31
CA LYS A 133 -10.70 15.60 15.94
C LYS A 133 -10.29 16.67 14.92
N GLU A 134 -10.67 17.92 15.13
CA GLU A 134 -10.30 19.03 14.25
C GLU A 134 -8.79 19.19 14.13
N MET A 135 -8.06 19.09 15.24
CA MET A 135 -6.59 19.16 15.26
C MET A 135 -5.97 17.99 14.48
N ALA A 136 -6.45 16.76 14.67
CA ALA A 136 -5.93 15.59 13.94
C ALA A 136 -6.20 15.68 12.43
N LEU A 137 -7.38 16.16 12.02
CA LEU A 137 -7.71 16.35 10.60
C LEU A 137 -6.89 17.49 9.97
N ALA A 138 -6.72 18.60 10.69
CA ALA A 138 -5.87 19.70 10.25
C ALA A 138 -4.41 19.26 10.12
N TRP A 139 -3.90 18.51 11.10
CA TRP A 139 -2.57 17.90 11.06
C TRP A 139 -2.43 17.00 9.84
N ALA A 140 -3.37 16.07 9.59
CA ALA A 140 -3.28 15.15 8.47
C ALA A 140 -3.15 15.89 7.13
N LYS A 141 -3.97 16.94 6.95
CA LYS A 141 -3.91 17.81 5.77
C LYS A 141 -2.57 18.55 5.65
N GLN A 142 -2.11 19.19 6.71
CA GLN A 142 -0.86 19.95 6.70
C GLN A 142 0.34 19.06 6.43
N HIS A 143 0.41 17.91 7.11
CA HIS A 143 1.48 16.93 6.97
C HIS A 143 1.52 16.36 5.54
N ARG A 144 0.35 16.03 4.96
CA ARG A 144 0.25 15.58 3.57
C ARG A 144 0.75 16.63 2.58
N LEU A 145 0.35 17.90 2.75
CA LEU A 145 0.78 18.98 1.87
C LEU A 145 2.29 19.26 1.99
N ALA A 146 2.84 19.20 3.20
CA ALA A 146 4.25 19.47 3.45
C ALA A 146 5.19 18.40 2.88
N HIS A 147 4.76 17.13 2.87
CA HIS A 147 5.65 16.01 2.57
C HIS A 147 5.30 15.23 1.29
N TYR A 148 4.05 15.29 0.83
CA TYR A 148 3.54 14.43 -0.25
C TYR A 148 2.84 15.20 -1.38
N ALA A 149 2.95 16.52 -1.41
CA ALA A 149 2.57 17.28 -2.59
C ALA A 149 3.60 17.08 -3.70
N ASN A 150 3.14 16.72 -4.90
CA ASN A 150 4.00 16.56 -6.08
C ASN A 150 3.82 17.69 -7.12
N GLY A 151 3.04 18.72 -6.78
CA GLY A 151 2.78 19.87 -7.66
C GLY A 151 1.87 19.60 -8.86
N LEU A 152 1.35 18.38 -9.03
CA LEU A 152 0.51 18.01 -10.18
C LEU A 152 -0.98 18.15 -9.90
N SER A 153 -1.41 18.00 -8.64
CA SER A 153 -2.84 18.07 -8.29
C SER A 153 -3.34 19.51 -8.31
N ALA A 154 -4.57 19.72 -8.78
CA ALA A 154 -5.28 20.99 -8.58
C ALA A 154 -5.50 21.26 -7.08
N GLU A 155 -5.61 22.54 -6.69
CA GLU A 155 -5.68 22.97 -5.29
C GLU A 155 -6.81 22.28 -4.50
N GLU A 156 -7.97 22.10 -5.11
CA GLU A 156 -9.13 21.42 -4.53
C GLU A 156 -8.87 19.93 -4.21
N PHE A 157 -7.93 19.29 -4.91
CA PHE A 157 -7.51 17.91 -4.68
C PHE A 157 -6.19 17.81 -3.91
N ALA A 158 -5.65 18.93 -3.41
CA ALA A 158 -4.37 18.94 -2.72
C ALA A 158 -4.38 18.09 -1.44
N ASN A 159 -5.55 17.82 -0.85
CA ASN A 159 -5.68 16.92 0.30
C ASN A 159 -6.07 15.46 -0.04
N GLU A 160 -6.26 15.10 -1.32
CA GLU A 160 -6.60 13.72 -1.67
C GLU A 160 -5.44 12.75 -1.31
N PRO A 161 -5.75 11.52 -0.83
CA PRO A 161 -4.72 10.53 -0.48
C PRO A 161 -4.04 9.93 -1.71
N ILE A 162 -4.59 10.15 -2.91
CA ILE A 162 -4.07 9.66 -4.19
C ILE A 162 -3.46 10.84 -4.96
N ARG A 163 -2.37 10.56 -5.67
CA ARG A 163 -1.61 11.56 -6.43
C ARG A 163 -1.50 11.19 -7.90
N PRO A 164 -1.50 12.17 -8.82
CA PRO A 164 -1.16 11.92 -10.22
C PRO A 164 0.26 11.34 -10.35
N ILE A 165 0.45 10.41 -11.28
CA ILE A 165 1.78 9.93 -11.69
C ILE A 165 2.50 11.07 -12.43
N ALA A 166 3.81 11.22 -12.17
CA ALA A 166 4.64 12.20 -12.87
C ALA A 166 4.92 11.74 -14.30
N ASP A 167 5.09 12.71 -15.21
CA ASP A 167 5.37 12.40 -16.62
C ASP A 167 6.75 11.75 -16.80
N SER A 168 7.68 12.01 -15.88
CA SER A 168 9.00 11.37 -15.82
C SER A 168 9.57 11.46 -14.40
N ILE A 169 10.58 10.62 -14.14
CA ILE A 169 11.49 10.73 -13.00
C ILE A 169 12.94 10.80 -13.51
N PRO A 170 13.88 11.37 -12.73
CA PRO A 170 15.27 11.47 -13.16
C PRO A 170 15.90 10.10 -13.44
N VAL A 171 16.54 9.98 -14.60
CA VAL A 171 17.25 8.78 -15.08
C VAL A 171 18.49 9.16 -15.89
N ASP A 172 19.48 8.28 -16.00
CA ASP A 172 20.55 8.38 -17.00
C ASP A 172 20.13 7.67 -18.30
N MET A 173 19.82 8.44 -19.34
CA MET A 173 19.33 7.90 -20.61
C MET A 173 20.28 6.89 -21.28
N ARG A 174 21.60 6.96 -21.03
CA ARG A 174 22.53 5.95 -21.57
C ARG A 174 22.32 4.60 -20.89
N LYS A 175 22.05 4.60 -19.60
CA LYS A 175 21.71 3.39 -18.82
C LYS A 175 20.32 2.88 -19.17
N VAL A 176 19.35 3.77 -19.39
CA VAL A 176 18.00 3.40 -19.87
C VAL A 176 18.08 2.60 -21.17
N ILE A 177 18.88 3.04 -22.14
CA ILE A 177 19.03 2.34 -23.43
C ILE A 177 19.62 0.94 -23.23
N LEU A 178 20.66 0.81 -22.39
CA LEU A 178 21.22 -0.51 -22.06
C LEU A 178 20.22 -1.39 -21.30
N GLY A 179 19.48 -0.80 -20.36
CA GLY A 179 18.45 -1.48 -19.59
C GLY A 179 17.33 -2.02 -20.46
N ASP A 180 16.87 -1.24 -21.44
CA ASP A 180 15.85 -1.67 -22.42
C ASP A 180 16.34 -2.87 -23.23
N LEU A 181 17.61 -2.85 -23.67
CA LEU A 181 18.22 -3.99 -24.35
C LEU A 181 18.27 -5.22 -23.44
N LEU A 182 18.76 -5.08 -22.21
CA LEU A 182 18.86 -6.16 -21.22
C LEU A 182 17.49 -6.73 -20.84
N TYR A 183 16.49 -5.88 -20.65
CA TYR A 183 15.13 -6.27 -20.29
C TYR A 183 14.51 -7.24 -21.31
N HIS A 184 14.88 -7.08 -22.59
CA HIS A 184 14.41 -7.92 -23.69
C HIS A 184 15.39 -9.04 -24.05
N ASP A 185 16.58 -9.10 -23.43
CA ASP A 185 17.65 -10.02 -23.81
C ASP A 185 17.46 -11.40 -23.16
N THR A 186 17.26 -12.42 -23.99
CA THR A 186 17.07 -13.78 -23.48
C THR A 186 18.37 -14.41 -22.96
N ARG A 187 19.54 -13.84 -23.27
CA ARG A 187 20.85 -14.32 -22.76
C ARG A 187 20.98 -14.22 -21.23
N LEU A 188 20.08 -13.48 -20.58
CA LEU A 188 19.96 -13.44 -19.13
C LEU A 188 19.38 -14.75 -18.53
N SER A 189 18.87 -15.67 -19.35
CA SER A 189 18.39 -16.99 -18.93
C SER A 189 19.36 -18.12 -19.31
N ALA A 190 19.29 -19.24 -18.58
CA ALA A 190 20.19 -20.37 -18.71
C ALA A 190 20.21 -20.96 -20.13
N ASP A 191 19.03 -21.14 -20.73
CA ASP A 191 18.84 -21.74 -22.05
C ASP A 191 18.61 -20.71 -23.18
N ASN A 192 18.75 -19.42 -22.88
CA ASN A 192 18.53 -18.30 -23.78
C ASN A 192 17.08 -18.19 -24.34
N THR A 193 16.07 -18.64 -23.58
CA THR A 193 14.66 -18.61 -24.02
C THR A 193 13.79 -17.57 -23.31
N VAL A 194 14.17 -17.13 -22.12
CA VAL A 194 13.37 -16.23 -21.27
C VAL A 194 14.08 -14.89 -21.06
N SER A 195 13.34 -13.78 -21.14
CA SER A 195 13.78 -12.45 -20.73
C SER A 195 12.76 -11.84 -19.74
N CYS A 196 13.05 -10.64 -19.20
CA CYS A 196 12.09 -9.95 -18.34
C CYS A 196 10.75 -9.72 -19.07
N ALA A 197 10.83 -9.37 -20.36
CA ALA A 197 9.67 -9.15 -21.21
C ALA A 197 8.82 -10.40 -21.46
N SER A 198 9.34 -11.62 -21.23
CA SER A 198 8.57 -12.86 -21.35
C SER A 198 7.42 -12.93 -20.33
N CYS A 199 7.67 -12.48 -19.10
CA CYS A 199 6.68 -12.47 -18.01
C CYS A 199 6.04 -11.09 -17.82
N HIS A 200 6.71 -10.02 -18.26
CA HIS A 200 6.31 -8.64 -18.02
C HIS A 200 6.13 -7.84 -19.33
N GLY A 201 5.47 -8.43 -20.33
CA GLY A 201 5.31 -7.83 -21.65
C GLY A 201 4.79 -6.38 -21.62
N LEU A 202 5.54 -5.44 -22.21
CA LEU A 202 5.18 -4.02 -22.20
C LEU A 202 3.91 -3.73 -23.02
N ASN A 203 3.61 -4.56 -24.02
CA ASN A 203 2.38 -4.48 -24.82
C ASN A 203 1.18 -5.22 -24.19
N THR A 204 1.39 -5.92 -23.08
CA THR A 204 0.38 -6.68 -22.32
C THR A 204 0.16 -6.11 -20.93
N GLY A 205 0.33 -4.79 -20.78
CA GLY A 205 0.12 -4.10 -19.49
C GLY A 205 1.23 -4.33 -18.45
N GLY A 206 2.39 -4.86 -18.86
CA GLY A 206 3.54 -5.14 -17.99
C GLY A 206 3.46 -6.49 -17.28
N VAL A 207 2.59 -7.40 -17.74
CA VAL A 207 2.34 -8.74 -17.18
C VAL A 207 2.14 -9.77 -18.30
N ASP A 208 2.08 -11.05 -17.96
CA ASP A 208 1.82 -12.15 -18.90
C ASP A 208 0.34 -12.59 -18.96
N ASN A 209 -0.51 -12.04 -18.09
CA ASN A 209 -1.91 -12.42 -17.88
C ASN A 209 -2.14 -13.91 -17.59
N LYS A 210 -1.14 -14.60 -17.04
CA LYS A 210 -1.25 -15.97 -16.55
C LYS A 210 -1.52 -15.97 -15.05
N GLN A 211 -2.04 -17.07 -14.52
CA GLN A 211 -2.12 -17.24 -13.07
C GLN A 211 -0.71 -17.28 -12.46
N TYR A 212 0.18 -18.08 -13.04
CA TYR A 212 1.60 -18.15 -12.72
C TYR A 212 2.42 -18.06 -13.99
N SER A 213 3.55 -17.35 -13.92
CA SER A 213 4.46 -17.20 -15.04
C SER A 213 5.20 -18.47 -15.37
N GLU A 214 5.46 -18.65 -16.65
CA GLU A 214 6.19 -19.79 -17.20
C GLU A 214 7.64 -19.38 -17.48
N GLY A 215 8.58 -20.04 -16.81
CA GLY A 215 10.02 -19.83 -16.96
C GLY A 215 10.70 -20.92 -17.79
N VAL A 216 12.02 -21.04 -17.59
CA VAL A 216 12.88 -22.01 -18.28
C VAL A 216 12.35 -23.43 -18.14
N GLY A 217 12.30 -24.15 -19.27
CA GLY A 217 11.81 -25.53 -19.33
C GLY A 217 10.30 -25.69 -19.14
N GLY A 218 9.51 -24.61 -19.24
CA GLY A 218 8.06 -24.64 -19.05
C GLY A 218 7.64 -24.78 -17.58
N GLN A 219 8.54 -24.46 -16.65
CA GLN A 219 8.26 -24.47 -15.21
C GLN A 219 7.39 -23.27 -14.83
N PHE A 220 6.51 -23.45 -13.84
CA PHE A 220 5.67 -22.36 -13.33
C PHE A 220 6.19 -21.83 -12.00
N GLY A 221 6.13 -20.51 -11.84
CA GLY A 221 6.35 -19.84 -10.55
C GLY A 221 5.25 -20.14 -9.53
N GLY A 222 5.39 -19.56 -8.32
CA GLY A 222 4.42 -19.73 -7.22
C GLY A 222 3.51 -18.52 -6.97
N VAL A 223 3.72 -17.41 -7.67
CA VAL A 223 2.94 -16.18 -7.55
C VAL A 223 2.63 -15.58 -8.92
N ASN A 224 1.53 -14.84 -9.01
CA ASN A 224 1.19 -14.02 -10.17
C ASN A 224 2.22 -12.90 -10.36
N ALA A 225 2.68 -12.71 -11.59
CA ALA A 225 3.64 -11.66 -11.94
C ALA A 225 2.99 -10.26 -11.89
N PRO A 226 3.43 -9.37 -10.97
CA PRO A 226 2.90 -8.02 -10.92
C PRO A 226 3.40 -7.17 -12.10
N THR A 227 2.69 -6.09 -12.43
CA THR A 227 3.12 -5.17 -13.50
C THR A 227 4.43 -4.45 -13.16
N VAL A 228 5.30 -4.31 -14.16
CA VAL A 228 6.50 -3.44 -14.09
C VAL A 228 6.13 -1.94 -14.17
N TYR A 229 4.95 -1.61 -14.68
CA TYR A 229 4.55 -0.21 -14.83
C TYR A 229 4.35 0.46 -13.47
N ASN A 230 5.01 1.61 -13.30
CA ASN A 230 5.06 2.41 -12.09
C ASN A 230 5.71 1.71 -10.87
N ALA A 231 6.38 0.56 -11.05
CA ALA A 231 7.01 -0.18 -9.95
C ALA A 231 8.11 0.63 -9.24
N ALA A 232 8.68 1.64 -9.91
CA ALA A 232 9.62 2.61 -9.35
C ALA A 232 9.05 3.44 -8.18
N TYR A 233 7.73 3.53 -8.05
CA TYR A 233 7.07 4.20 -6.91
C TYR A 233 6.82 3.27 -5.70
N ASN A 234 7.05 1.97 -5.84
CA ASN A 234 6.92 1.05 -4.71
C ASN A 234 8.04 1.32 -3.70
N PHE A 235 7.72 1.28 -2.40
CA PHE A 235 8.73 1.38 -1.34
C PHE A 235 9.66 0.15 -1.24
N VAL A 236 9.22 -0.99 -1.79
CA VAL A 236 9.92 -2.28 -1.91
C VAL A 236 9.33 -3.07 -3.08
N GLN A 237 10.04 -4.08 -3.58
CA GLN A 237 9.63 -4.92 -4.71
C GLN A 237 9.25 -6.35 -4.29
N PHE A 238 8.58 -7.07 -5.19
CA PHE A 238 7.88 -8.34 -4.94
C PHE A 238 6.68 -8.23 -3.98
N TRP A 239 5.84 -9.27 -3.98
CA TRP A 239 4.66 -9.37 -3.09
C TRP A 239 5.01 -9.39 -1.60
N ASP A 240 6.15 -10.00 -1.23
CA ASP A 240 6.65 -10.09 0.15
C ASP A 240 7.61 -8.95 0.54
N GLY A 241 7.95 -8.07 -0.41
CA GLY A 241 8.80 -6.90 -0.19
C GLY A 241 10.26 -7.23 0.10
N ARG A 242 10.77 -8.37 -0.38
CA ARG A 242 12.13 -8.85 -0.07
C ARG A 242 13.26 -8.04 -0.71
N ALA A 243 12.97 -7.19 -1.70
CA ALA A 243 13.94 -6.33 -2.36
C ALA A 243 13.60 -4.84 -2.11
N GLY A 244 14.57 -4.05 -1.69
CA GLY A 244 14.40 -2.63 -1.38
C GLY A 244 14.43 -1.72 -2.62
N THR A 245 15.00 -2.19 -3.73
CA THR A 245 15.11 -1.43 -4.99
C THR A 245 14.76 -2.28 -6.20
N LEU A 246 14.59 -1.63 -7.36
CA LEU A 246 14.42 -2.35 -8.63
C LEU A 246 15.72 -3.08 -9.03
N ALA A 247 16.89 -2.49 -8.77
CA ALA A 247 18.16 -3.16 -9.02
C ALA A 247 18.33 -4.44 -8.16
N GLU A 248 17.95 -4.40 -6.88
CA GLU A 248 17.92 -5.60 -6.03
C GLU A 248 16.89 -6.63 -6.51
N GLN A 249 15.74 -6.17 -7.04
CA GLN A 249 14.73 -7.06 -7.63
C GLN A 249 15.27 -7.75 -8.89
N ALA A 250 15.90 -7.01 -9.80
CA ALA A 250 16.42 -7.51 -11.07
C ALA A 250 17.57 -8.53 -10.91
N ALA A 251 18.18 -8.62 -9.73
CA ALA A 251 19.16 -9.67 -9.39
C ALA A 251 18.51 -11.04 -9.15
N GLY A 252 17.21 -11.08 -8.78
CA GLY A 252 16.50 -12.29 -8.41
C GLY A 252 16.15 -13.21 -9.57
N PRO A 253 15.35 -12.74 -10.56
CA PRO A 253 14.86 -13.58 -11.66
C PRO A 253 15.93 -14.32 -12.46
N PRO A 254 17.07 -13.69 -12.81
CA PRO A 254 18.15 -14.36 -13.52
C PRO A 254 18.63 -15.65 -12.85
N LEU A 255 18.64 -15.69 -11.51
CA LEU A 255 19.14 -16.81 -10.72
C LEU A 255 18.05 -17.73 -10.17
N ASN A 256 16.77 -17.39 -10.35
CA ASN A 256 15.66 -18.19 -9.85
C ASN A 256 15.46 -19.43 -10.76
N PRO A 257 15.54 -20.67 -10.22
CA PRO A 257 15.50 -21.90 -11.01
C PRO A 257 14.18 -22.17 -11.75
N VAL A 258 13.09 -21.52 -11.36
CA VAL A 258 11.78 -21.63 -12.03
C VAL A 258 11.47 -20.41 -12.91
N GLU A 259 12.37 -19.42 -12.97
CA GLU A 259 12.24 -18.24 -13.83
C GLU A 259 13.30 -18.29 -14.95
N MET A 260 14.48 -17.71 -14.75
CA MET A 260 15.53 -17.63 -15.79
C MET A 260 16.71 -18.58 -15.55
N ALA A 261 16.84 -19.12 -14.34
CA ALA A 261 17.64 -20.32 -14.00
C ALA A 261 19.16 -20.30 -14.27
N CYS A 262 19.80 -19.14 -14.49
CA CYS A 262 21.27 -19.08 -14.54
C CYS A 262 21.89 -19.44 -13.18
N HIS A 263 23.08 -20.03 -13.19
CA HIS A 263 23.78 -20.38 -11.95
C HIS A 263 24.48 -19.19 -11.28
N SER A 264 24.87 -18.18 -12.07
CA SER A 264 25.52 -16.96 -11.57
C SER A 264 25.46 -15.83 -12.60
N PHE A 265 25.73 -14.60 -12.16
CA PHE A 265 25.94 -13.48 -13.08
C PHE A 265 27.21 -13.64 -13.93
N ASP A 266 28.22 -14.41 -13.49
CA ASP A 266 29.40 -14.67 -14.32
C ASP A 266 29.02 -15.47 -15.60
N GLU A 267 28.06 -16.39 -15.50
CA GLU A 267 27.51 -17.11 -16.65
C GLU A 267 26.84 -16.14 -17.64
N ILE A 268 26.02 -15.23 -17.11
CA ILE A 268 25.31 -14.21 -17.88
C ILE A 268 26.32 -13.28 -18.57
N ILE A 269 27.33 -12.81 -17.83
CA ILE A 269 28.37 -11.93 -18.35
C ILE A 269 29.14 -12.64 -19.47
N ALA A 270 29.48 -13.91 -19.31
CA ALA A 270 30.16 -14.69 -20.35
C ALA A 270 29.33 -14.83 -21.63
N LYS A 271 28.00 -14.88 -21.54
CA LYS A 271 27.09 -14.86 -22.70
C LYS A 271 27.06 -13.48 -23.36
N LEU A 272 26.90 -12.41 -22.58
CA LEU A 272 26.83 -11.03 -23.09
C LEU A 272 28.15 -10.58 -23.73
N GLN A 273 29.29 -11.01 -23.19
CA GLN A 273 30.63 -10.69 -23.70
C GLN A 273 30.93 -11.26 -25.09
N GLN A 274 30.17 -12.26 -25.55
CA GLN A 274 30.30 -12.79 -26.91
C GLN A 274 29.80 -11.81 -27.99
N ASP A 275 29.04 -10.80 -27.59
CA ASP A 275 28.59 -9.72 -28.47
C ASP A 275 29.51 -8.51 -28.30
N GLU A 276 30.44 -8.35 -29.25
CA GLU A 276 31.43 -7.28 -29.24
C GLU A 276 30.79 -5.89 -29.29
N ASN A 277 29.68 -5.73 -30.01
CA ASN A 277 28.99 -4.44 -30.14
C ASN A 277 28.29 -4.08 -28.83
N PHE A 278 27.58 -5.03 -28.23
CA PHE A 278 26.93 -4.83 -26.93
C PHE A 278 27.98 -4.55 -25.85
N SER A 279 29.09 -5.30 -25.83
CA SER A 279 30.17 -5.10 -24.86
C SER A 279 30.85 -3.74 -24.98
N LYS A 280 31.04 -3.23 -26.20
CA LYS A 280 31.53 -1.87 -26.43
C LYS A 280 30.54 -0.84 -25.88
N ALA A 281 29.24 -0.98 -26.21
CA ALA A 281 28.21 -0.07 -25.71
C ALA A 281 28.10 -0.11 -24.18
N PHE A 282 28.18 -1.30 -23.57
CA PHE A 282 28.09 -1.48 -22.13
C PHE A 282 29.25 -0.78 -21.41
N THR A 283 30.49 -1.01 -21.86
CA THR A 283 31.70 -0.43 -21.26
C THR A 283 31.82 1.08 -21.45
N GLU A 284 31.17 1.66 -22.47
CA GLU A 284 31.07 3.11 -22.63
C GLU A 284 30.18 3.75 -21.54
N VAL A 285 29.14 3.06 -21.10
CA VAL A 285 28.23 3.54 -20.05
C VAL A 285 28.75 3.19 -18.64
N TYR A 286 29.37 2.02 -18.50
CA TYR A 286 29.97 1.50 -17.27
C TYR A 286 31.46 1.23 -17.47
N PRO A 287 32.34 2.24 -17.26
CA PRO A 287 33.78 2.10 -17.45
C PRO A 287 34.46 1.06 -16.55
N ASP A 288 33.83 0.70 -15.44
CA ASP A 288 34.23 -0.37 -14.52
C ASP A 288 33.81 -1.78 -15.02
N GLY A 289 33.12 -1.86 -16.15
CA GLY A 289 32.82 -3.08 -16.88
C GLY A 289 31.59 -3.83 -16.36
N TYR A 290 31.45 -5.08 -16.81
CA TYR A 290 30.35 -5.95 -16.43
C TYR A 290 30.42 -6.34 -14.96
N SER A 291 29.27 -6.25 -14.29
CA SER A 291 29.02 -6.81 -12.96
C SER A 291 27.52 -6.98 -12.78
N GLU A 292 27.10 -7.83 -11.83
CA GLU A 292 25.69 -7.92 -11.41
C GLU A 292 25.11 -6.53 -11.15
N LYS A 293 25.82 -5.72 -10.34
CA LYS A 293 25.44 -4.36 -9.99
C LYS A 293 25.19 -3.47 -11.22
N ASN A 294 26.06 -3.52 -12.22
CA ASN A 294 25.92 -2.66 -13.40
C ASN A 294 24.80 -3.13 -14.34
N ILE A 295 24.62 -4.45 -14.47
CA ILE A 295 23.51 -5.04 -15.24
C ILE A 295 22.17 -4.67 -14.60
N THR A 296 22.01 -4.91 -13.30
CA THR A 296 20.75 -4.63 -12.60
C THR A 296 20.49 -3.13 -12.46
N ASN A 297 21.53 -2.30 -12.34
CA ASN A 297 21.37 -0.85 -12.38
C ASN A 297 20.86 -0.35 -13.74
N ALA A 298 21.33 -0.91 -14.86
CA ALA A 298 20.84 -0.53 -16.18
C ALA A 298 19.35 -0.88 -16.33
N ILE A 299 18.95 -2.09 -15.92
CA ILE A 299 17.55 -2.54 -15.92
C ILE A 299 16.69 -1.61 -15.04
N GLU A 300 17.11 -1.30 -13.82
CA GLU A 300 16.40 -0.36 -12.95
C GLU A 300 16.20 1.01 -13.61
N GLU A 301 17.24 1.57 -14.25
CA GLU A 301 17.14 2.86 -14.93
C GLU A 301 16.10 2.82 -16.06
N PHE A 302 16.03 1.71 -16.81
CA PHE A 302 14.98 1.49 -17.78
C PHE A 302 13.58 1.40 -17.13
N GLU A 303 13.43 0.60 -16.08
CA GLU A 303 12.15 0.40 -15.39
C GLU A 303 11.62 1.69 -14.74
N LYS A 304 12.50 2.59 -14.30
CA LYS A 304 12.14 3.95 -13.87
C LYS A 304 11.41 4.76 -14.94
N THR A 305 11.62 4.45 -16.22
CA THR A 305 10.92 5.10 -17.34
C THR A 305 9.56 4.47 -17.66
N LEU A 306 9.23 3.32 -17.07
CA LEU A 306 7.96 2.62 -17.27
C LEU A 306 6.87 3.25 -16.42
N LEU A 307 6.62 4.54 -16.62
CA LEU A 307 5.56 5.30 -15.98
C LEU A 307 4.34 5.39 -16.90
N THR A 308 3.17 5.48 -16.29
CA THR A 308 1.88 5.60 -16.98
C THR A 308 1.08 6.80 -16.46
N PRO A 309 1.55 8.04 -16.71
CA PRO A 309 0.82 9.26 -16.36
C PRO A 309 -0.47 9.40 -17.17
N ASN A 310 -1.23 10.46 -16.87
CA ASN A 310 -2.37 10.92 -17.68
C ASN A 310 -3.51 9.92 -17.83
N SER A 311 -3.64 8.99 -16.87
CA SER A 311 -4.89 8.26 -16.68
C SER A 311 -6.08 9.24 -16.56
N ARG A 312 -7.30 8.78 -16.87
CA ARG A 312 -8.49 9.65 -16.75
C ARG A 312 -8.62 10.22 -15.33
N PHE A 313 -8.31 9.41 -14.32
CA PHE A 313 -8.28 9.89 -12.94
C PHE A 313 -7.16 10.89 -12.66
N ASP A 314 -5.96 10.74 -13.24
CA ASP A 314 -4.90 11.74 -13.09
C ASP A 314 -5.32 13.08 -13.68
N ARG A 315 -5.97 13.07 -14.85
CA ARG A 315 -6.48 14.32 -15.45
C ARG A 315 -7.55 14.97 -14.59
N TYR A 316 -8.44 14.16 -13.99
CA TYR A 316 -9.40 14.66 -12.99
C TYR A 316 -8.70 15.32 -11.80
N LEU A 317 -7.71 14.66 -11.19
CA LEU A 317 -6.93 15.22 -10.09
C LEU A 317 -6.08 16.44 -10.49
N LYS A 318 -5.69 16.55 -11.76
CA LYS A 318 -5.03 17.73 -12.36
C LYS A 318 -6.00 18.89 -12.67
N GLY A 319 -7.32 18.69 -12.49
CA GLY A 319 -8.35 19.73 -12.60
C GLY A 319 -9.32 19.58 -13.78
N ASP A 320 -9.14 18.59 -14.65
CA ASP A 320 -10.09 18.29 -15.73
C ASP A 320 -11.29 17.50 -15.19
N LYS A 321 -12.30 18.22 -14.69
CA LYS A 321 -13.52 17.66 -14.12
C LYS A 321 -14.34 16.80 -15.07
N LYS A 322 -14.06 16.85 -16.39
CA LYS A 322 -14.76 16.06 -17.41
C LYS A 322 -14.01 14.79 -17.79
N ALA A 323 -12.82 14.55 -17.23
CA ALA A 323 -12.02 13.36 -17.54
C ALA A 323 -12.67 12.05 -17.07
N ILE A 324 -13.47 12.12 -16.00
CA ILE A 324 -14.28 11.02 -15.49
C ILE A 324 -15.75 11.45 -15.41
N ASN A 325 -16.68 10.50 -15.47
CA ASN A 325 -18.12 10.75 -15.37
C ASN A 325 -18.65 10.59 -13.92
N ASP A 326 -19.94 10.87 -13.72
CA ASP A 326 -20.58 10.80 -12.39
C ASP A 326 -20.58 9.40 -11.77
N VAL A 327 -20.64 8.34 -12.57
CA VAL A 327 -20.59 6.94 -12.09
C VAL A 327 -19.20 6.61 -11.57
N GLU A 328 -18.17 7.01 -12.32
CA GLU A 328 -16.77 6.83 -11.94
C GLU A 328 -16.40 7.66 -10.72
N LEU A 329 -16.89 8.90 -10.64
CA LEU A 329 -16.73 9.74 -9.45
C LEU A 329 -17.43 9.14 -8.22
N ALA A 330 -18.66 8.64 -8.38
CA ALA A 330 -19.35 7.92 -7.31
C ALA A 330 -18.58 6.66 -6.88
N GLY A 331 -17.94 5.96 -7.83
CA GLY A 331 -17.03 4.85 -7.56
C GLY A 331 -15.84 5.25 -6.70
N TYR A 332 -15.22 6.39 -6.99
CA TYR A 332 -14.13 6.93 -6.18
C TYR A 332 -14.59 7.29 -4.75
N GLU A 333 -15.75 7.91 -4.61
CA GLU A 333 -16.31 8.21 -3.29
C GLU A 333 -16.64 6.95 -2.49
N LEU A 334 -17.13 5.89 -3.14
CA LEU A 334 -17.32 4.58 -2.51
C LEU A 334 -15.99 3.94 -2.11
N PHE A 335 -14.95 4.05 -2.95
CA PHE A 335 -13.60 3.58 -2.65
C PHE A 335 -13.02 4.25 -1.39
N LYS A 336 -13.28 5.55 -1.19
CA LYS A 336 -12.95 6.26 0.06
C LYS A 336 -13.86 5.88 1.23
N LYS A 337 -15.16 5.75 0.98
CA LYS A 337 -16.18 5.39 1.99
C LYS A 337 -15.87 4.05 2.64
N TYR A 338 -15.47 3.06 1.84
CA TYR A 338 -15.16 1.69 2.27
C TYR A 338 -13.69 1.45 2.61
N ASP A 339 -13.00 2.51 3.05
CA ASP A 339 -11.64 2.46 3.62
C ASP A 339 -10.55 1.95 2.63
N CYS A 340 -10.85 1.73 1.35
CA CYS A 340 -9.87 1.25 0.36
C CYS A 340 -8.70 2.24 0.21
N ALA A 341 -9.01 3.54 0.22
CA ALA A 341 -8.05 4.65 0.20
C ALA A 341 -7.27 4.86 1.51
N THR A 342 -7.24 3.85 2.40
CA THR A 342 -6.34 3.84 3.57
C THR A 342 -5.08 3.01 3.32
N CYS A 343 -5.18 1.96 2.50
CA CYS A 343 -4.04 1.12 2.08
C CYS A 343 -3.59 1.45 0.65
N HIS A 344 -4.53 1.77 -0.23
CA HIS A 344 -4.28 2.11 -1.63
C HIS A 344 -4.15 3.63 -1.81
N VAL A 345 -2.98 4.14 -1.45
CA VAL A 345 -2.68 5.58 -1.40
C VAL A 345 -1.48 5.95 -2.28
N GLY A 346 -1.23 7.25 -2.43
CA GLY A 346 -0.09 7.77 -3.18
C GLY A 346 -0.28 7.74 -4.69
N GLU A 347 0.83 7.73 -5.41
CA GLU A 347 0.90 7.85 -6.86
C GLU A 347 0.36 6.59 -7.55
N THR A 348 0.68 5.42 -6.99
CA THR A 348 0.31 4.11 -7.53
C THR A 348 -0.95 3.50 -6.91
N LEU A 349 -1.59 4.19 -5.95
CA LEU A 349 -2.70 3.66 -5.16
C LEU A 349 -2.33 2.31 -4.52
N GLY A 350 -1.19 2.25 -3.86
CA GLY A 350 -0.60 1.02 -3.34
C GLY A 350 0.92 1.11 -3.28
N GLY A 351 1.58 0.03 -2.88
CA GLY A 351 3.03 -0.04 -2.81
C GLY A 351 3.64 0.92 -1.79
N GLN A 352 2.92 1.21 -0.69
CA GLN A 352 3.37 2.13 0.38
C GLN A 352 3.33 1.49 1.78
N SER A 353 2.87 0.24 1.92
CA SER A 353 2.88 -0.51 3.18
C SER A 353 2.77 -2.02 2.95
N TYR A 354 2.99 -2.78 4.03
CA TYR A 354 2.57 -4.17 4.15
C TYR A 354 1.24 -4.25 4.88
N GLU A 355 0.27 -4.98 4.33
CA GLU A 355 -1.03 -5.19 4.94
C GLU A 355 -1.38 -6.67 5.01
N LEU A 356 -2.11 -7.04 6.04
CA LEU A 356 -2.61 -8.40 6.22
C LEU A 356 -3.69 -8.68 5.18
N MET A 357 -3.58 -9.79 4.44
CA MET A 357 -4.68 -10.29 3.62
C MET A 357 -5.64 -11.08 4.51
N GLY A 358 -6.89 -10.64 4.60
CA GLY A 358 -7.88 -11.16 5.55
C GLY A 358 -7.91 -10.44 6.90
N VAL A 359 -7.92 -9.10 6.91
CA VAL A 359 -7.94 -8.31 8.16
C VAL A 359 -9.19 -8.60 9.02
N LYS A 360 -10.34 -8.83 8.37
CA LYS A 360 -11.64 -9.00 9.05
C LYS A 360 -12.25 -10.39 8.89
N ARG A 361 -11.93 -11.11 7.83
CA ARG A 361 -12.30 -12.52 7.62
C ARG A 361 -11.09 -13.30 7.09
N ASP A 362 -11.04 -14.61 7.32
CA ASP A 362 -9.91 -15.45 6.94
C ASP A 362 -9.96 -15.79 5.44
N TYR A 363 -9.26 -15.00 4.62
CA TYR A 363 -9.18 -15.23 3.17
C TYR A 363 -8.60 -16.60 2.83
N PHE A 364 -7.56 -17.04 3.55
CA PHE A 364 -6.85 -18.27 3.21
C PHE A 364 -7.67 -19.52 3.54
N ALA A 365 -8.46 -19.48 4.61
CA ALA A 365 -9.41 -20.55 4.93
C ALA A 365 -10.55 -20.64 3.90
N ASP A 366 -11.06 -19.48 3.44
CA ASP A 366 -12.28 -19.43 2.63
C ASP A 366 -12.05 -19.47 1.12
N ARG A 367 -10.83 -19.22 0.62
CA ARG A 367 -10.55 -19.14 -0.84
C ARG A 367 -10.56 -20.48 -1.57
N GLY A 368 -10.62 -21.61 -0.85
CA GLY A 368 -10.73 -22.94 -1.45
C GLY A 368 -9.47 -23.43 -2.17
N LEU A 369 -8.29 -22.89 -1.83
CA LEU A 369 -6.99 -23.32 -2.34
C LEU A 369 -6.13 -23.83 -1.18
N GLU A 370 -5.30 -24.84 -1.46
CA GLU A 370 -4.29 -25.29 -0.50
C GLU A 370 -3.32 -24.15 -0.16
N MET A 371 -2.79 -24.19 1.07
CA MET A 371 -1.77 -23.25 1.51
C MET A 371 -0.43 -23.63 0.87
N THR A 372 0.18 -22.66 0.20
CA THR A 372 1.51 -22.75 -0.39
C THR A 372 2.53 -22.02 0.48
N GLU A 373 3.81 -22.16 0.16
CA GLU A 373 4.85 -21.39 0.85
C GLU A 373 4.68 -19.88 0.62
N GLU A 374 4.28 -19.46 -0.59
CA GLU A 374 4.12 -18.06 -0.98
C GLU A 374 3.02 -17.33 -0.22
N ASP A 375 2.04 -18.06 0.27
CA ASP A 375 0.96 -17.50 1.09
C ASP A 375 1.44 -16.96 2.43
N ASN A 376 2.62 -17.37 2.90
CA ASN A 376 3.21 -16.77 4.10
C ASN A 376 3.58 -15.30 3.90
N GLY A 377 3.70 -14.83 2.65
CA GLY A 377 4.03 -13.44 2.33
C GLY A 377 5.30 -12.98 3.03
N ARG A 378 5.22 -11.83 3.71
CA ARG A 378 6.35 -11.22 4.40
C ARG A 378 7.01 -12.11 5.46
N PHE A 379 6.26 -13.01 6.10
CA PHE A 379 6.83 -13.98 7.05
C PHE A 379 7.96 -14.83 6.46
N LYS A 380 7.95 -15.10 5.14
CA LYS A 380 9.05 -15.81 4.48
C LYS A 380 10.40 -15.15 4.73
N GLN A 381 10.41 -13.82 4.84
CA GLN A 381 11.60 -12.99 5.00
C GLN A 381 11.91 -12.72 6.48
N THR A 382 10.90 -12.44 7.29
CA THR A 382 11.11 -11.95 8.67
C THR A 382 11.06 -13.05 9.73
N LYS A 383 10.36 -14.16 9.45
CA LYS A 383 10.03 -15.23 10.40
C LYS A 383 9.27 -14.74 11.66
N ASP A 384 8.71 -13.54 11.60
CA ASP A 384 7.87 -12.97 12.64
C ASP A 384 6.41 -13.31 12.37
N ASP A 385 5.76 -14.06 13.26
CA ASP A 385 4.36 -14.48 13.09
C ASP A 385 3.39 -13.32 12.83
N ARG A 386 3.74 -12.09 13.23
CA ARG A 386 2.94 -10.88 12.97
C ARG A 386 2.92 -10.47 11.49
N ASP A 387 3.92 -10.91 10.73
CA ASP A 387 4.07 -10.70 9.29
C ASP A 387 3.47 -11.82 8.45
N LYS A 388 2.95 -12.88 9.09
CA LYS A 388 2.28 -13.97 8.38
C LYS A 388 1.08 -13.44 7.62
N HIS A 389 1.00 -13.80 6.33
CA HIS A 389 -0.05 -13.35 5.41
C HIS A 389 -0.07 -11.83 5.17
N ARG A 390 1.00 -11.11 5.53
CA ARG A 390 1.17 -9.71 5.14
C ARG A 390 1.87 -9.64 3.80
N PHE A 391 1.34 -8.80 2.92
CA PHE A 391 1.89 -8.55 1.59
C PHE A 391 2.08 -7.07 1.38
N LYS A 392 3.04 -6.69 0.52
CA LYS A 392 3.06 -5.35 -0.05
C LYS A 392 1.73 -5.14 -0.76
N VAL A 393 1.03 -4.07 -0.40
CA VAL A 393 -0.21 -3.69 -1.08
C VAL A 393 0.12 -3.44 -2.57
N PRO A 394 -0.51 -4.11 -3.54
CA PRO A 394 -0.23 -3.87 -4.94
C PRO A 394 -0.75 -2.49 -5.37
N GLY A 395 -0.07 -1.86 -6.33
CA GLY A 395 -0.58 -0.65 -6.98
C GLY A 395 -1.82 -0.99 -7.83
N LEU A 396 -2.77 -0.06 -7.91
CA LEU A 396 -4.00 -0.23 -8.70
C LEU A 396 -3.95 0.50 -10.05
N ARG A 397 -2.84 1.16 -10.38
CA ARG A 397 -2.63 1.71 -11.72
C ARG A 397 -2.64 0.59 -12.76
N ASN A 398 -3.33 0.82 -13.87
CA ASN A 398 -3.49 -0.15 -14.96
C ASN A 398 -4.15 -1.48 -14.57
N ILE A 399 -4.84 -1.57 -13.42
CA ILE A 399 -5.45 -2.82 -12.92
C ILE A 399 -6.44 -3.47 -13.91
N ALA A 400 -7.10 -2.67 -14.74
CA ALA A 400 -7.98 -3.18 -15.79
C ALA A 400 -7.26 -4.04 -16.85
N LEU A 401 -5.92 -3.98 -16.90
CA LEU A 401 -5.07 -4.70 -17.87
C LEU A 401 -4.34 -5.90 -17.28
N THR A 402 -4.41 -6.13 -15.97
CA THR A 402 -3.49 -7.04 -15.26
C THR A 402 -4.20 -8.21 -14.58
N ALA A 403 -5.34 -8.67 -15.13
CA ALA A 403 -5.95 -9.91 -14.69
C ALA A 403 -5.02 -11.11 -14.98
N PRO A 404 -5.07 -12.20 -14.19
CA PRO A 404 -5.88 -12.37 -12.97
C PRO A 404 -5.30 -11.62 -11.75
N TYR A 405 -6.05 -11.56 -10.65
CA TYR A 405 -5.75 -10.73 -9.47
C TYR A 405 -5.36 -11.54 -8.23
N PHE A 406 -4.76 -10.83 -7.27
CA PHE A 406 -4.10 -11.33 -6.05
C PHE A 406 -2.78 -12.05 -6.32
N HIS A 407 -2.01 -12.30 -5.25
CA HIS A 407 -0.67 -12.89 -5.37
C HIS A 407 -0.70 -14.32 -5.92
N ASP A 408 -1.83 -15.01 -5.78
CA ASP A 408 -2.06 -16.37 -6.26
C ASP A 408 -2.79 -16.42 -7.63
N GLY A 409 -3.16 -15.27 -8.19
CA GLY A 409 -3.91 -15.17 -9.44
C GLY A 409 -5.28 -15.85 -9.40
N SER A 410 -5.87 -16.00 -8.20
CA SER A 410 -7.11 -16.77 -8.00
C SER A 410 -8.37 -16.05 -8.48
N MET A 411 -8.37 -14.72 -8.50
CA MET A 411 -9.52 -13.92 -8.93
C MET A 411 -9.40 -13.60 -10.42
N LYS A 412 -10.39 -14.00 -11.22
CA LYS A 412 -10.31 -13.87 -12.68
C LYS A 412 -10.79 -12.50 -13.15
N THR A 413 -11.70 -11.89 -12.40
CA THR A 413 -12.32 -10.61 -12.77
C THR A 413 -12.06 -9.52 -11.72
N MET A 414 -12.00 -8.27 -12.17
CA MET A 414 -11.83 -7.13 -11.28
C MET A 414 -13.01 -7.00 -10.30
N LYS A 415 -14.21 -7.39 -10.74
CA LYS A 415 -15.41 -7.44 -9.90
C LYS A 415 -15.26 -8.43 -8.74
N GLU A 416 -14.78 -9.65 -9.01
CA GLU A 416 -14.48 -10.64 -7.95
C GLU A 416 -13.40 -10.10 -6.98
N ALA A 417 -12.34 -9.50 -7.51
CA ALA A 417 -11.27 -8.95 -6.67
C ALA A 417 -11.77 -7.84 -5.73
N VAL A 418 -12.62 -6.92 -6.22
CA VAL A 418 -13.21 -5.85 -5.39
C VAL A 418 -14.17 -6.42 -4.35
N ASP A 419 -15.02 -7.38 -4.73
CA ASP A 419 -15.94 -8.05 -3.80
C ASP A 419 -15.18 -8.77 -2.68
N TYR A 420 -14.12 -9.52 -3.02
CA TYR A 420 -13.28 -10.20 -2.05
C TYR A 420 -12.54 -9.20 -1.14
N MET A 421 -12.03 -8.10 -1.68
CA MET A 421 -11.42 -7.06 -0.85
C MET A 421 -12.42 -6.46 0.16
N ALA A 422 -13.65 -6.16 -0.27
CA ALA A 422 -14.69 -5.69 0.63
C ALA A 422 -15.05 -6.73 1.71
N LYS A 423 -15.17 -8.00 1.32
CA LYS A 423 -15.51 -9.11 2.21
C LYS A 423 -14.43 -9.37 3.26
N TYR A 424 -13.18 -9.56 2.84
CA TYR A 424 -12.11 -10.05 3.71
C TYR A 424 -11.36 -8.92 4.44
N GLN A 425 -11.23 -7.74 3.81
CA GLN A 425 -10.55 -6.61 4.43
C GLN A 425 -11.50 -5.74 5.25
N MET A 426 -12.79 -5.65 4.88
CA MET A 426 -13.74 -4.72 5.49
C MET A 426 -14.96 -5.39 6.14
N ASN A 427 -15.15 -6.70 5.97
CA ASN A 427 -16.34 -7.44 6.43
C ASN A 427 -17.64 -6.86 5.85
N LEU A 428 -17.61 -6.52 4.55
CA LEU A 428 -18.74 -5.97 3.81
C LEU A 428 -19.11 -6.90 2.67
N ASP A 429 -20.41 -7.11 2.48
CA ASP A 429 -20.97 -7.74 1.28
C ASP A 429 -21.61 -6.60 0.46
N LEU A 430 -20.96 -6.17 -0.63
CA LEU A 430 -21.33 -4.96 -1.34
C LEU A 430 -22.56 -5.16 -2.24
N PRO A 431 -23.51 -4.20 -2.28
CA PRO A 431 -24.52 -4.16 -3.33
C PRO A 431 -23.88 -4.13 -4.72
N GLU A 432 -24.47 -4.85 -5.66
CA GLU A 432 -23.92 -4.97 -7.02
C GLU A 432 -23.72 -3.62 -7.72
N ASP A 433 -24.61 -2.66 -7.48
CA ASP A 433 -24.50 -1.33 -8.09
C ASP A 433 -23.31 -0.53 -7.55
N GLU A 434 -23.01 -0.65 -6.25
CA GLU A 434 -21.85 -0.02 -5.63
C GLU A 434 -20.55 -0.69 -6.07
N LEU A 435 -20.56 -2.03 -6.14
CA LEU A 435 -19.45 -2.82 -6.67
C LEU A 435 -19.10 -2.40 -8.11
N ASN A 436 -20.11 -2.32 -8.99
CA ASN A 436 -19.90 -1.90 -10.38
C ASN A 436 -19.37 -0.46 -10.47
N LYS A 437 -19.81 0.48 -9.61
CA LYS A 437 -19.27 1.85 -9.57
C LYS A 437 -17.79 1.87 -9.19
N ILE A 438 -17.38 1.09 -8.20
CA ILE A 438 -15.97 0.98 -7.81
C ILE A 438 -15.15 0.41 -8.98
N VAL A 439 -15.64 -0.64 -9.64
CA VAL A 439 -15.00 -1.21 -10.84
C VAL A 439 -14.84 -0.15 -11.94
N SER A 440 -15.89 0.64 -12.23
CA SER A 440 -15.80 1.75 -13.20
C SER A 440 -14.77 2.81 -12.80
N PHE A 441 -14.64 3.12 -11.50
CA PHE A 441 -13.55 3.98 -11.02
C PHE A 441 -12.17 3.36 -11.31
N LEU A 442 -11.96 2.07 -11.00
CA LEU A 442 -10.67 1.40 -11.24
C LEU A 442 -10.28 1.38 -12.72
N GLU A 443 -11.25 1.30 -13.64
CA GLU A 443 -11.01 1.42 -15.09
C GLU A 443 -10.48 2.81 -15.51
N THR A 444 -10.68 3.85 -14.70
CA THR A 444 -10.13 5.18 -14.95
C THR A 444 -8.63 5.29 -14.66
N LEU A 445 -8.03 4.26 -14.02
CA LEU A 445 -6.64 4.25 -13.53
C LEU A 445 -5.63 3.76 -14.57
N THR A 446 -6.06 3.39 -15.78
CA THR A 446 -5.15 3.07 -16.89
C THR A 446 -4.57 4.34 -17.48
N GLY A 447 -3.25 4.46 -17.44
CA GLY A 447 -2.51 5.62 -17.92
C GLY A 447 -1.97 5.48 -19.33
N GLU A 448 -1.10 6.41 -19.70
CA GLU A 448 -0.46 6.47 -21.01
C GLU A 448 1.02 6.11 -20.92
N TYR A 449 1.49 5.20 -21.77
CA TYR A 449 2.91 4.91 -21.94
C TYR A 449 3.39 5.52 -23.26
N LYS A 450 4.46 6.33 -23.21
CA LYS A 450 5.00 7.06 -24.38
C LYS A 450 3.91 7.88 -25.12
N GLY A 451 3.02 8.52 -24.36
CA GLY A 451 1.95 9.39 -24.87
C GLY A 451 0.79 8.66 -25.56
N LYS A 452 0.68 7.34 -25.38
CA LYS A 452 -0.43 6.53 -25.88
C LYS A 452 -1.09 5.80 -24.72
N LEU A 453 -2.41 5.72 -24.72
CA LEU A 453 -3.15 4.91 -23.75
C LEU A 453 -2.56 3.50 -23.72
N LEU A 454 -2.20 3.02 -22.53
CA LEU A 454 -1.69 1.67 -22.38
C LEU A 454 -2.80 0.68 -22.74
N THR A 455 -2.44 -0.34 -23.53
CA THR A 455 -3.34 -1.42 -23.93
C THR A 455 -2.77 -2.75 -23.51
N ASN A 456 -3.61 -3.78 -23.58
CA ASN A 456 -3.18 -5.16 -23.45
C ASN A 456 -3.53 -5.92 -24.73
N ASP A 457 -2.49 -6.38 -25.45
CA ASP A 457 -2.67 -7.12 -26.70
C ASP A 457 -3.34 -8.48 -26.50
N ASN A 458 -3.19 -9.11 -25.32
CA ASN A 458 -3.86 -10.39 -25.00
C ASN A 458 -5.40 -10.25 -24.94
N PHE A 459 -5.92 -9.02 -24.77
CA PHE A 459 -7.37 -8.76 -24.75
C PHE A 459 -7.94 -8.36 -26.11
N LYS A 460 -7.09 -8.10 -27.11
CA LYS A 460 -7.55 -7.83 -28.49
C LYS A 460 -7.91 -9.10 -29.25
N GLU A 461 -7.48 -10.26 -28.74
CA GLU A 461 -7.75 -11.59 -29.31
C GLU A 461 -9.02 -12.26 -28.71
N LEU A 462 -9.74 -11.55 -27.84
CA LEU A 462 -11.06 -11.91 -27.31
C LEU A 462 -12.16 -11.10 -28.01
#